data_AF-A0A958U2Z7-F1
#
_entry.id   AF-A0A958U2Z7-F1
#
_cell.length_a   1.000
_cell.length_b   1.000
_cell.length_c   1.000
_cell.angle_alpha   90.00
_cell.angle_beta   90.00
_cell.angle_gamma   90.00
#
_symmetry.space_group_name_H-M   'P 1'
#
loop_
_entity.id
_entity.type
_entity.pdbx_description
1 polymer ?
#
loop_
_entity_poly.entity_id
_entity_poly.type
_entity_poly.pdbx_seq_one_letter_code
_entity_poly.pdbx_strand_id
1 'polypeptide(L)' 'IGFIAGETAPAGRTMGHAGAIVGGSDDTAQAKKKVMRECGIHVVDSPAEIGKKVKEVLG' A
#
# COMPACT_ATOMS: atom_id res chain seq x y z
N ILE A 1 -8.58 5.42 -5.41
CA ILE A 1 -8.38 5.04 -3.98
C ILE A 1 -7.47 3.83 -3.96
N GLY A 2 -6.46 3.80 -3.10
CA GLY A 2 -5.46 2.73 -3.06
C GLY A 2 -5.11 2.26 -1.65
N PHE A 3 -4.60 1.04 -1.55
CA PHE A 3 -4.10 0.41 -0.33
C PHE A 3 -2.89 -0.47 -0.70
N ILE A 4 -1.83 -0.41 0.11
CA ILE A 4 -0.63 -1.25 -0.06
C ILE A 4 -0.48 -2.14 1.17
N ALA A 5 -0.61 -3.46 0.96
CA ALA A 5 -0.36 -4.46 2.00
C ALA A 5 1.15 -4.68 2.22
N GLY A 6 1.50 -5.34 3.32
CA GLY A 6 2.90 -5.73 3.61
C GLY A 6 3.72 -4.65 4.32
N GLU A 7 3.09 -3.73 5.04
CA GLU A 7 3.78 -2.68 5.81
C GLU A 7 4.73 -3.22 6.88
N THR A 8 4.43 -4.40 7.41
CA THR A 8 5.25 -5.12 8.39
C THR A 8 6.10 -6.24 7.77
N ALA A 9 6.19 -6.30 6.42
CA ALA A 9 6.96 -7.33 5.74
C ALA A 9 8.47 -7.15 6.00
N PRO A 10 9.19 -8.21 6.39
CA PRO A 10 10.64 -8.13 6.58
C PRO A 10 11.37 -8.08 5.22
N ALA A 11 12.49 -7.37 5.19
CA ALA A 11 13.34 -7.27 4.00
C ALA A 11 13.91 -8.65 3.59
N GLY A 12 14.03 -8.87 2.28
CA GLY A 12 14.63 -10.10 1.72
C GLY A 12 13.80 -11.37 1.90
N ARG A 13 12.56 -11.29 2.42
CA ARG A 13 11.67 -12.46 2.60
C ARG A 13 10.47 -12.40 1.66
N THR A 14 10.22 -13.48 0.94
CA THR A 14 9.00 -13.66 0.16
C THR A 14 7.80 -13.95 1.06
N MET A 15 6.70 -13.21 0.87
CA MET A 15 5.46 -13.27 1.63
C MET A 15 4.36 -14.01 0.85
N GLY A 16 4.57 -15.30 0.59
CA GLY A 16 3.62 -16.19 -0.08
C GLY A 16 3.59 -16.02 -1.60
N HIS A 17 3.09 -14.89 -2.10
CA HIS A 17 3.11 -14.61 -3.55
C HIS A 17 4.56 -14.39 -4.02
N ALA A 18 4.94 -14.96 -5.17
CA ALA A 18 6.33 -14.98 -5.63
C ALA A 18 6.96 -13.57 -5.74
N GLY A 19 6.20 -12.58 -6.20
CA GLY A 19 6.64 -11.18 -6.28
C GLY A 19 6.49 -10.36 -4.99
N ALA A 20 5.92 -10.93 -3.91
CA ALA A 20 5.72 -10.21 -2.65
C ALA A 20 6.98 -10.28 -1.78
N ILE A 21 8.03 -9.57 -2.18
CA ILE A 21 9.30 -9.45 -1.46
C ILE A 21 9.76 -7.99 -1.43
N VAL A 22 10.35 -7.56 -0.32
CA VAL A 22 11.00 -6.25 -0.20
C VAL A 22 12.48 -6.42 -0.55
N GLY A 23 12.86 -6.09 -1.79
CA GLY A 23 14.23 -6.22 -2.31
C GLY A 23 15.07 -4.96 -2.16
N GLY A 24 14.44 -3.79 -2.17
CA GLY A 24 15.08 -2.48 -1.94
C GLY A 24 14.20 -1.49 -1.19
N SER A 25 14.72 -0.28 -0.96
CA SER A 25 14.00 0.80 -0.27
C SER A 25 12.68 1.17 -0.96
N ASP A 26 12.66 1.10 -2.29
CA ASP A 26 11.52 1.49 -3.11
C ASP A 26 10.44 0.40 -3.18
N ASP A 27 10.79 -0.84 -2.79
CA ASP A 27 9.85 -1.95 -2.72
C ASP A 27 8.96 -1.92 -1.47
N THR A 28 9.36 -1.13 -0.47
CA THR A 28 8.63 -1.02 0.81
C THR A 28 7.21 -0.48 0.61
N ALA A 29 6.29 -0.89 1.47
CA ALA A 29 4.94 -0.35 1.45
C ALA A 29 4.94 1.17 1.64
N GLN A 30 5.81 1.71 2.50
CA GLN A 30 5.88 3.15 2.77
C GLN A 30 6.31 3.95 1.54
N ALA A 31 7.33 3.49 0.81
CA ALA A 31 7.78 4.15 -0.42
C ALA A 31 6.65 4.22 -1.45
N LYS A 32 5.94 3.11 -1.66
CA LYS A 32 4.78 3.04 -2.58
C LYS A 32 3.63 3.94 -2.12
N LYS A 33 3.26 3.90 -0.84
CA LYS A 33 2.22 4.77 -0.26
C LYS A 33 2.58 6.26 -0.43
N LYS A 34 3.84 6.64 -0.23
CA LYS A 34 4.33 8.02 -0.44
C LYS A 34 4.13 8.47 -1.88
N VAL A 35 4.63 7.71 -2.86
CA VAL A 35 4.52 8.04 -4.29
C VAL A 35 3.05 8.15 -4.71
N MET A 36 2.20 7.21 -4.29
CA MET A 36 0.77 7.26 -4.58
C MET A 36 0.12 8.55 -4.05
N ARG A 37 0.44 8.97 -2.83
CA ARG A 37 -0.05 10.24 -2.25
C ARG A 37 0.46 11.46 -3.01
N GLU A 38 1.73 11.45 -3.43
CA GLU A 38 2.31 12.52 -4.26
C GLU A 38 1.65 12.63 -5.64
N CYS A 39 1.16 11.52 -6.19
CA CYS A 39 0.35 11.50 -7.40
C CYS A 39 -1.13 11.90 -7.19
N GLY A 40 -1.51 12.33 -5.99
CA GLY A 40 -2.89 12.73 -5.67
C GLY A 40 -3.85 11.55 -5.44
N ILE A 41 -3.35 10.32 -5.27
CA ILE A 41 -4.20 9.16 -4.98
C ILE A 41 -4.59 9.19 -3.51
N HIS A 42 -5.89 9.04 -3.23
CA HIS A 42 -6.37 8.76 -1.87
C HIS A 42 -5.89 7.37 -1.43
N VAL A 43 -4.89 7.33 -0.53
CA VAL A 43 -4.33 6.10 0.04
C VAL A 43 -4.84 5.91 1.46
N VAL A 44 -5.37 4.73 1.77
CA VAL A 44 -5.78 4.33 3.12
C VAL A 44 -4.71 3.42 3.75
N ASP A 45 -4.59 3.45 5.07
CA ASP A 45 -3.58 2.65 5.80
C ASP A 45 -4.15 1.31 6.29
N SER A 46 -5.48 1.18 6.38
CA SER A 46 -6.14 -0.08 6.72
C SER A 46 -7.03 -0.58 5.57
N PRO A 47 -7.01 -1.89 5.25
CA PRO A 47 -7.92 -2.44 4.24
C PRO A 47 -9.40 -2.27 4.64
N ALA A 48 -9.70 -2.18 5.94
CA ALA A 48 -11.05 -1.96 6.45
C ALA A 48 -11.60 -0.56 6.12
N GLU A 49 -10.75 0.39 5.73
CA GLU A 49 -11.13 1.76 5.41
C GLU A 49 -11.44 1.99 3.94
N ILE A 50 -11.11 1.03 3.05
CA ILE A 50 -11.29 1.16 1.61
C ILE A 50 -12.74 1.52 1.28
N GLY A 51 -13.71 0.79 1.82
CA GLY A 51 -15.14 1.06 1.57
C GLY A 51 -15.59 2.43 2.07
N LYS A 52 -15.11 2.85 3.25
CA LYS A 52 -15.42 4.18 3.82
C LYS A 52 -14.88 5.28 2.91
N LYS A 53 -13.63 5.15 2.45
CA LYS A 53 -13.00 6.13 1.56
C LYS A 53 -13.65 6.17 0.17
N VAL A 54 -14.09 5.03 -0.36
CA VAL A 54 -14.87 4.97 -1.62
C VAL A 54 -16.16 5.76 -1.48
N LYS A 55 -16.91 5.54 -0.39
CA LYS A 55 -18.13 6.28 -0.11
C LYS A 55 -17.88 7.79 0.04
N GLU A 56 -16.79 8.19 0.69
CA GLU A 56 -16.42 9.61 0.86
C GLU A 56 -16.09 10.31 -0.46
N VAL A 57 -15.44 9.62 -1.40
CA VAL A 57 -14.97 10.23 -2.67
C VAL A 57 -16.04 10.21 -3.75
N LEU A 58 -16.92 9.21 -3.76
CA LEU A 58 -17.93 8.99 -4.82
C LEU A 58 -19.37 9.27 -4.41
N GLY A 59 -19.66 9.34 -3.11
CA GLY A 59 -20.99 9.60 -2.56
C GLY A 59 -21.18 11.05 -2.15
#